data_AF-A0A846APT8-F1
#
_entry.id   AF-A0A846APT8-F1
#
_cell.length_a   1.000
_cell.length_b   1.000
_cell.length_c   1.000
_cell.angle_alpha   90.00
_cell.angle_beta   90.00
_cell.angle_gamma   90.00
#
_symmetry.space_group_name_H-M   'P 1'
#
loop_
_entity.id
_entity.type
_entity.pdbx_description
1 polymer ?
#
loop_
_entity_poly.entity_id
_entity_poly.type
_entity_poly.pdbx_seq_one_letter_code
_entity_poly.pdbx_strand_id
1 'polypeptide(L)' 'MDILSASFGDDKIALYLNDGSNNFTEQTISTNANGATSVFAADVDGDGDVDVLSASLFRIQNSKF' A
#
# COMPACT_ATOMS: atom_id res chain seq x y z
N MET A 1 -11.08 -3.07 -12.38
CA MET A 1 -9.94 -2.18 -12.07
C MET A 1 -9.83 -2.10 -10.57
N ASP A 2 -8.64 -2.40 -10.05
CA ASP A 2 -8.35 -2.41 -8.62
C ASP A 2 -7.92 -1.02 -8.15
N ILE A 3 -7.91 -0.81 -6.84
CA ILE A 3 -7.57 0.49 -6.24
C ILE A 3 -6.50 0.28 -5.16
N LEU A 4 -5.44 1.08 -5.23
CA LEU A 4 -4.42 1.13 -4.21
C LEU A 4 -4.59 2.43 -3.41
N SER A 5 -4.54 2.35 -2.08
CA SER A 5 -4.70 3.51 -1.20
C SER A 5 -3.57 3.64 -0.19
N ALA A 6 -3.21 4.89 0.11
CA ALA A 6 -2.42 5.30 1.26
C ALA A 6 -3.34 6.06 2.20
N SER A 7 -3.43 5.61 3.45
CA SER A 7 -4.30 6.21 4.45
C SER A 7 -3.49 6.75 5.61
N PHE A 8 -3.56 8.07 5.76
CA PHE A 8 -2.84 8.79 6.79
C PHE A 8 -3.35 8.49 8.20
N GLY A 9 -4.67 8.27 8.35
CA GLY A 9 -5.32 8.20 9.66
C GLY A 9 -5.20 6.85 10.37
N ASP A 10 -5.02 5.75 9.62
CA ASP A 10 -4.90 4.38 10.14
C ASP A 10 -3.59 3.70 9.75
N ASP A 11 -2.59 4.49 9.31
CA ASP A 11 -1.23 4.06 8.98
C ASP A 11 -1.16 2.92 7.94
N LYS A 12 -2.16 2.89 7.04
CA LYS A 12 -2.44 1.72 6.19
C LYS A 12 -2.13 1.96 4.73
N ILE A 13 -1.54 0.95 4.11
CA ILE A 13 -1.54 0.72 2.67
C ILE A 13 -2.49 -0.44 2.37
N ALA A 14 -3.50 -0.21 1.54
CA ALA A 14 -4.52 -1.20 1.22
C ALA A 14 -4.73 -1.32 -0.29
N LEU A 15 -5.00 -2.55 -0.73
CA LEU A 15 -5.41 -2.89 -2.09
C LEU A 15 -6.88 -3.33 -2.06
N TYR A 16 -7.70 -2.72 -2.90
CA TYR A 16 -9.10 -3.09 -3.10
C TYR A 16 -9.23 -3.80 -4.43
N LEU A 17 -9.41 -5.13 -4.37
CA LEU A 17 -9.58 -5.98 -5.53
C LEU A 17 -11.03 -5.92 -6.02
N ASN A 18 -11.20 -5.58 -7.30
CA ASN A 18 -12.51 -5.49 -7.95
C ASN A 18 -12.84 -6.81 -8.63
N ASP A 19 -14.02 -7.36 -8.34
CA ASP A 19 -14.53 -8.59 -8.96
C ASP A 19 -15.01 -8.41 -10.42
N GLY A 20 -14.89 -7.20 -10.97
CA GLY A 20 -15.37 -6.83 -12.30
C GLY A 20 -16.79 -6.24 -12.31
N SER A 21 -17.49 -6.26 -11.18
CA SER A 21 -18.83 -5.72 -10.98
C SER A 21 -18.87 -4.57 -9.97
N ASN A 22 -17.72 -3.95 -9.69
CA ASN A 22 -17.55 -2.91 -8.67
C ASN A 22 -17.82 -3.39 -7.24
N ASN A 23 -17.76 -4.70 -6.97
CA ASN A 23 -17.62 -5.18 -5.60
C ASN A 23 -16.13 -5.28 -5.28
N PHE A 24 -15.75 -4.68 -4.14
CA PHE A 24 -14.35 -4.59 -3.73
C PHE A 24 -14.07 -5.43 -2.50
N THR A 25 -13.02 -6.23 -2.54
CA THR A 25 -12.46 -6.93 -1.38
C THR A 25 -11.18 -6.22 -0.96
N GLU A 26 -11.11 -5.77 0.29
CA GLU A 26 -9.92 -5.13 0.84
C GLU A 26 -8.85 -6.19 1.21
N GLN A 27 -7.61 -5.93 0.81
CA GLN A 27 -6.41 -6.60 1.28
C GLN A 27 -5.48 -5.58 1.91
N THR A 28 -5.05 -5.86 3.15
CA THR A 28 -4.07 -5.03 3.84
C THR A 28 -2.67 -5.39 3.36
N ILE A 29 -1.96 -4.42 2.79
CA ILE A 29 -0.55 -4.58 2.39
C ILE A 29 0.37 -4.27 3.57
N SER A 30 0.08 -3.18 4.29
CA SER A 30 0.86 -2.78 5.47
C SER A 30 0.01 -1.92 6.40
N THR A 31 0.21 -2.07 7.72
CA THR A 31 -0.30 -1.16 8.76
C THR A 31 0.84 -0.41 9.46
N ASN A 32 2.03 -0.43 8.86
CA ASN A 32 3.25 0.15 9.42
C ASN A 32 3.65 1.46 8.72
N ALA A 33 2.77 2.04 7.91
CA ALA A 33 3.04 3.23 7.12
C ALA A 33 2.56 4.48 7.87
N ASN A 34 3.27 4.88 8.93
CA ASN A 34 2.76 5.92 9.84
C ASN A 34 2.60 7.30 9.18
N GLY A 35 1.35 7.79 9.12
CA GLY A 35 0.99 8.95 8.32
C GLY A 35 1.28 8.73 6.84
N ALA A 36 0.81 7.62 6.27
CA ALA A 36 0.95 7.32 4.85
C ALA A 36 0.44 8.49 3.99
N THR A 37 1.23 8.89 3.00
CA THR A 37 0.92 10.05 2.15
C THR A 37 0.82 9.73 0.68
N SER A 38 1.55 8.72 0.22
CA SER A 38 1.53 8.29 -1.16
C SER A 38 1.80 6.80 -1.25
N VAL A 39 1.26 6.21 -2.31
CA VAL A 39 1.51 4.83 -2.70
C VAL A 39 1.60 4.76 -4.22
N PHE A 40 2.48 3.90 -4.72
CA PHE A 40 2.70 3.67 -6.14
C PHE A 40 2.86 2.18 -6.42
N ALA A 41 2.39 1.76 -7.60
CA ALA A 41 2.54 0.41 -8.10
C ALA A 41 3.39 0.44 -9.37
N ALA A 42 4.49 -0.31 -9.39
CA ALA A 42 5.39 -0.42 -10.53
C ALA A 42 6.24 -1.69 -10.39
N ASP A 43 6.65 -2.28 -11.51
CA ASP A 43 7.70 -3.29 -11.55
C ASP A 43 9.06 -2.57 -11.39
N VAL A 44 9.63 -2.59 -10.18
CA VAL A 44 10.82 -1.78 -9.86
C VAL A 44 12.11 -2.53 -10.14
N ASP A 45 12.11 -3.85 -10.05
CA ASP A 45 13.29 -4.68 -10.24
C ASP A 45 13.34 -5.41 -11.60
N GLY A 46 12.25 -5.37 -12.37
CA GLY A 46 12.19 -5.85 -13.74
C GLY A 46 11.91 -7.34 -13.86
N ASP A 47 11.35 -7.97 -12.83
CA ASP A 47 11.02 -9.40 -12.83
C ASP A 47 9.62 -9.72 -13.41
N GLY A 48 8.82 -8.66 -13.64
CA GLY A 48 7.48 -8.75 -14.20
C GLY A 48 6.36 -8.85 -13.16
N ASP A 49 6.70 -8.93 -11.88
CA ASP A 49 5.76 -8.77 -10.78
C ASP A 49 5.63 -7.28 -10.39
N VAL A 50 4.42 -6.86 -10.01
CA VAL A 50 4.17 -5.45 -9.66
C VAL A 50 4.48 -5.22 -8.17
N ASP A 51 5.44 -4.35 -7.88
CA ASP A 51 5.78 -3.93 -6.53
C ASP A 51 4.88 -2.81 -6.01
N VAL A 52 4.77 -2.72 -4.69
CA VAL A 52 4.10 -1.61 -3.99
C VAL A 52 5.12 -0.80 -3.20
N LEU A 53 5.21 0.50 -3.52
CA LEU A 53 6.03 1.46 -2.80
C LEU A 53 5.13 2.45 -2.07
N SER A 54 5.49 2.80 -0.83
CA SER A 54 4.78 3.83 -0.07
C SER A 54 5.72 4.81 0.60
N ALA A 55 5.22 6.03 0.83
CA ALA A 55 5.89 7.03 1.63
C ALA A 55 5.02 7.41 2.82
N SER A 56 5.66 7.53 3.99
CA SER A 56 5.01 7.87 5.25
C SER A 56 5.69 9.08 5.88
N LEU A 57 4.90 9.94 6.52
CA LEU A 57 5.43 11.17 7.11
C LEU A 57 6.26 10.89 8.36
N PHE A 58 5.91 9.83 9.09
CA PHE A 58 6.54 9.46 10.33
C PHE A 58 7.21 8.10 10.17
N ARG A 59 8.39 7.95 10.78
CA ARG A 59 9.05 6.65 10.93
C ARG A 59 8.50 5.95 12.16
N ILE A 60 8.20 4.66 12.04
CA ILE A 60 8.20 3.78 13.21
C ILE A 60 9.65 3.67 13.69
N GLN A 61 9.99 4.32 14.79
CA GLN A 61 11.19 3.97 15.54
C GLN A 61 10.92 2.66 16.26
N ASN A 62 11.31 1.55 15.64
CA ASN A 62 11.69 0.33 16.36
C ASN A 62 12.76 -0.39 15.55
N SER A 63 14.00 -0.06 15.91
CA SER A 63 15.24 -0.66 15.42
C SER A 63 15.30 -2.16 15.74
N LYS A 64 15.61 -2.99 14.74
CA LYS A 64 16.93 -3.66 14.58
C LYS A 64 16.90 -4.48 13.29
N PHE A 65 18.01 -4.41 12.55
CA PHE A 65 18.36 -5.38 11.51
C PHE A 65 18.42 -6.80 12.09
#